data_AF-A0A2H1FGC5-F1
#
_entry.id   AF-A0A2H1FGC5-F1
#
_cell.length_a   1.000
_cell.length_b   1.000
_cell.length_c   1.000
_cell.angle_alpha   90.00
_cell.angle_beta   90.00
_cell.angle_gamma   90.00
#
_symmetry.space_group_name_H-M   'P 1'
#
loop_
_entity.id
_entity.type
_entity.pdbx_description
1 polymer ?
#
loop_
_entity_poly.entity_id
_entity_poly.type
_entity_poly.pdbx_seq_one_letter_code
_entity_poly.pdbx_strand_id
1 'polypeptide(L)'
;MKFLLFLIFVGTIIGSSSAYGYEETSTSDFKIVNSLGEEIKSPVVDQQLNLQTSLKNVSEKNIDWAYIVQVINSDGAIVDLNYATGSLAKNQTLAAALSWTPSAAGNYKIEVFVWDNLRDINPLAPMSTHSITVT
;
A
#
# COMPACT_ATOMS: atom_id res chain seq x y z
N MET A 1 -32.46 33.00 -47.53
CA MET A 1 -31.03 32.81 -47.20
C MET A 1 -30.93 31.97 -45.94
N LYS A 2 -30.47 30.72 -46.04
CA LYS A 2 -30.18 29.83 -44.89
C LYS A 2 -28.83 30.23 -44.30
N PHE A 3 -28.79 30.66 -43.04
CA PHE A 3 -27.55 30.88 -42.30
C PHE A 3 -27.11 29.55 -41.66
N LEU A 4 -25.90 29.11 -41.95
CA LEU A 4 -25.26 27.94 -41.34
C LEU A 4 -24.56 28.38 -40.05
N LEU A 5 -24.93 27.82 -38.91
CA LEU A 5 -24.31 28.09 -37.61
C LEU A 5 -23.14 27.12 -37.40
N PHE A 6 -21.91 27.63 -37.31
CA PHE A 6 -20.75 26.83 -36.89
C PHE A 6 -20.69 26.79 -35.36
N LEU A 7 -20.87 25.60 -34.77
CA LEU A 7 -20.67 25.34 -33.34
C LEU A 7 -19.17 25.09 -33.10
N ILE A 8 -18.51 26.02 -32.41
CA ILE A 8 -17.15 25.84 -31.88
C ILE A 8 -17.28 25.12 -30.54
N PHE A 9 -16.81 23.88 -30.47
CA PHE A 9 -16.76 23.13 -29.22
C PHE A 9 -15.46 23.47 -28.49
N VAL A 10 -15.53 24.39 -27.52
CA VAL A 10 -14.43 24.63 -26.59
C VAL A 10 -14.46 23.51 -25.56
N GLY A 11 -13.62 22.49 -25.76
CA GLY A 11 -13.44 21.42 -24.80
C GLY A 11 -12.85 21.97 -23.51
N THR A 12 -13.66 22.05 -22.46
CA THR A 12 -13.19 22.28 -21.10
C THR A 12 -12.47 21.02 -20.63
N ILE A 13 -11.17 21.13 -20.36
CA ILE A 13 -10.42 20.08 -19.68
C ILE A 13 -10.95 20.07 -18.24
N ILE A 14 -11.78 19.09 -17.90
CA ILE A 14 -12.16 18.84 -16.51
C ILE A 14 -10.93 18.18 -15.87
N GLY A 15 -10.20 18.94 -15.05
CA GLY A 15 -9.14 18.39 -14.21
C GLY A 15 -9.73 17.33 -13.28
N SER A 16 -9.25 16.10 -13.39
CA SER A 16 -9.59 15.02 -12.48
C SER A 16 -8.85 15.25 -11.15
N SER A 17 -9.41 16.04 -10.25
CA SER A 17 -8.97 16.03 -8.85
C SER A 17 -9.53 14.76 -8.20
N SER A 18 -8.67 13.81 -7.84
CA SER A 18 -9.07 12.69 -7.00
C SER A 18 -9.51 13.21 -5.64
N ALA A 19 -10.76 13.00 -5.27
CA ALA A 19 -11.40 13.48 -4.03
C ALA A 19 -10.92 12.76 -2.75
N TYR A 20 -9.80 12.04 -2.82
CA TYR A 20 -9.20 11.29 -1.72
C TYR A 20 -7.76 11.80 -1.56
N GLY A 21 -7.34 12.08 -0.33
CA GLY A 21 -6.03 12.67 0.02
C GLY A 21 -4.81 11.77 -0.23
N TYR A 22 -4.80 11.02 -1.34
CA TYR A 22 -3.61 10.36 -1.85
C TYR A 22 -2.68 11.45 -2.35
N GLU A 23 -1.59 11.73 -1.64
CA GLU A 23 -0.46 12.54 -2.12
C GLU A 23 0.57 12.85 -1.03
N GLU A 24 0.36 12.46 0.24
CA GLU A 24 1.34 12.73 1.30
C GLU A 24 2.42 11.63 1.40
N THR A 25 2.09 10.38 1.05
CA THR A 25 3.05 9.26 1.03
C THR A 25 3.03 8.52 -0.30
N SER A 26 4.22 8.12 -0.77
CA SER A 26 4.38 7.18 -1.89
C SER A 26 4.89 5.83 -1.37
N THR A 27 4.30 4.74 -1.87
CA THR A 27 4.68 3.36 -1.55
C THR A 27 5.34 2.68 -2.74
N SER A 28 6.43 1.94 -2.50
CA SER A 28 7.12 1.18 -3.56
C SER A 28 7.85 -0.04 -3.00
N ASP A 29 8.44 -0.85 -3.89
CA ASP A 29 9.36 -1.94 -3.52
C ASP A 29 8.80 -2.91 -2.47
N PHE A 30 7.54 -3.34 -2.64
CA PHE A 30 7.01 -4.41 -1.79
C PHE A 30 7.84 -5.69 -2.00
N LYS A 31 8.31 -6.26 -0.91
CA LYS A 31 9.09 -7.49 -0.91
C LYS A 31 8.86 -8.31 0.35
N ILE A 32 9.08 -9.60 0.21
CA ILE A 32 9.09 -10.54 1.32
C ILE A 32 10.55 -10.84 1.62
N VAL A 33 11.01 -10.54 2.83
CA VAL A 33 12.42 -10.71 3.21
C VAL A 33 12.58 -11.52 4.48
N ASN A 34 13.77 -12.07 4.70
CA ASN A 34 14.15 -12.69 5.98
C ASN A 34 14.57 -11.62 7.02
N SER A 35 15.06 -12.06 8.18
CA SER A 35 15.56 -11.17 9.25
C SER A 35 16.82 -10.38 8.88
N LEU A 36 17.54 -10.79 7.83
CA LEU A 36 18.72 -10.11 7.29
C LEU A 36 18.38 -9.12 6.16
N GLY A 37 17.10 -9.05 5.75
CA GLY A 37 16.65 -8.21 4.64
C GLY A 37 16.85 -8.83 3.25
N GLU A 38 17.19 -10.12 3.17
CA GLU A 38 17.33 -10.84 1.91
C GLU A 38 15.97 -11.33 1.42
N GLU A 39 15.72 -11.23 0.13
CA GLU A 39 14.42 -11.56 -0.44
C GLU A 39 14.12 -13.06 -0.48
N ILE A 40 12.92 -13.44 -0.03
CA ILE A 40 12.39 -14.79 -0.05
C ILE A 40 11.39 -14.90 -1.21
N LYS A 41 11.74 -15.67 -2.24
CA LYS A 41 10.86 -15.92 -3.40
C LYS A 41 9.93 -17.12 -3.23
N SER A 42 10.33 -18.08 -2.40
CA SER A 42 9.61 -19.34 -2.16
C SER A 42 9.52 -19.60 -0.66
N PRO A 43 8.58 -18.96 0.05
CA PRO A 43 8.41 -19.15 1.48
C PRO A 43 7.85 -20.54 1.79
N VAL A 44 8.27 -21.08 2.93
CA VAL A 44 7.77 -22.37 3.45
C VAL A 44 6.96 -22.19 4.73
N VAL A 45 6.16 -23.19 5.07
CA VAL A 45 5.44 -23.24 6.35
C VAL A 45 6.42 -23.07 7.53
N ASP A 46 5.97 -22.35 8.56
CA ASP A 46 6.72 -22.03 9.79
C ASP A 46 7.98 -21.17 9.58
N GLN A 47 8.23 -20.67 8.37
CA GLN A 47 9.27 -19.68 8.11
C GLN A 47 8.78 -18.27 8.46
N GLN A 48 9.48 -17.56 9.36
CA GLN A 48 9.19 -16.15 9.59
C GLN A 48 9.54 -15.31 8.35
N LEU A 49 8.57 -14.55 7.87
CA LEU A 49 8.66 -13.64 6.74
C LEU A 49 8.51 -12.21 7.23
N ASN A 50 9.19 -11.26 6.59
CA ASN A 50 8.98 -9.82 6.80
C ASN A 50 8.36 -9.21 5.54
N LEU A 51 7.14 -8.69 5.68
CA LEU A 51 6.36 -8.07 4.61
C LEU A 51 6.71 -6.58 4.54
N GLN A 52 7.70 -6.25 3.71
CA GLN A 52 8.35 -4.96 3.68
C GLN A 52 7.86 -4.09 2.52
N THR A 53 7.60 -2.81 2.79
CA THR A 53 7.29 -1.78 1.80
C THR A 53 8.15 -0.54 2.04
N SER A 54 8.61 0.10 0.98
CA SER A 54 9.25 1.42 1.05
C SER A 54 8.18 2.50 1.14
N LEU A 55 8.22 3.32 2.18
CA LEU A 55 7.35 4.47 2.42
C LEU A 55 8.17 5.76 2.25
N LYS A 56 7.74 6.66 1.36
CA LYS A 56 8.35 7.97 1.18
C LYS A 56 7.35 9.08 1.48
N ASN A 57 7.66 9.94 2.46
CA ASN A 57 6.90 11.17 2.67
C ASN A 57 7.22 12.14 1.53
N VAL A 58 6.21 12.43 0.71
CA VAL A 58 6.29 13.36 -0.43
C VAL A 58 5.57 14.69 -0.14
N SER A 59 5.07 14.86 1.08
CA SER A 59 4.49 16.11 1.56
C SER A 59 5.56 17.13 1.98
N GLU A 60 5.13 18.37 2.21
CA GLU A 60 6.01 19.46 2.65
C GLU A 60 6.20 19.55 4.18
N LYS A 61 5.67 18.58 4.94
CA LYS A 61 5.66 18.54 6.42
C LYS A 61 6.05 17.15 6.94
N ASN A 62 6.25 17.03 8.25
CA ASN A 62 6.30 15.71 8.89
C ASN A 62 4.89 15.13 8.95
N ILE A 63 4.78 13.82 8.79
CA ILE A 63 3.51 13.09 8.85
C ILE A 63 3.60 11.97 9.87
N ASP A 64 2.48 11.68 10.52
CA ASP A 64 2.30 10.41 11.21
C ASP A 64 1.82 9.37 10.19
N TRP A 65 2.12 8.10 10.44
CA TRP A 65 1.70 7.01 9.58
C TRP A 65 1.32 5.77 10.40
N ALA A 66 0.42 4.98 9.82
CA ALA A 66 0.08 3.62 10.19
C ALA A 66 0.26 2.71 8.97
N TYR A 67 1.21 1.79 9.06
CA TYR A 67 1.46 0.74 8.07
C TYR A 67 0.72 -0.50 8.50
N ILE A 68 -0.25 -0.93 7.71
CA ILE A 68 -1.15 -2.05 8.03
C ILE A 68 -0.99 -3.10 6.94
N VAL A 69 -0.81 -4.35 7.35
CA VAL A 69 -0.75 -5.48 6.43
C VAL A 69 -1.74 -6.53 6.89
N GLN A 70 -2.58 -6.99 5.97
CA GLN A 70 -3.43 -8.15 6.17
C GLN A 70 -3.11 -9.25 5.18
N VAL A 71 -3.12 -10.48 5.68
CA VAL A 71 -2.88 -11.70 4.90
C VAL A 71 -4.17 -12.50 4.86
N ILE A 72 -4.61 -12.82 3.64
CA ILE A 72 -5.91 -13.41 3.36
C ILE A 72 -5.67 -14.75 2.67
N ASN A 73 -6.26 -15.83 3.19
CA ASN A 73 -6.15 -17.16 2.58
C ASN A 73 -7.10 -17.32 1.36
N SER A 74 -7.04 -18.48 0.70
CA SER A 74 -7.87 -18.79 -0.46
C SER A 74 -9.38 -18.78 -0.20
N ASP A 75 -9.79 -18.97 1.06
CA ASP A 75 -11.20 -18.95 1.45
C ASP A 75 -11.71 -17.52 1.71
N GLY A 76 -10.84 -16.52 1.58
CA GLY A 76 -11.14 -15.11 1.86
C GLY A 76 -11.07 -14.73 3.34
N ALA A 77 -10.57 -15.62 4.20
CA ALA A 77 -10.39 -15.32 5.62
C ALA A 77 -9.07 -14.56 5.86
N ILE A 78 -9.14 -13.49 6.65
CA ILE A 78 -7.94 -12.80 7.17
C ILE A 78 -7.30 -13.73 8.21
N VAL A 79 -6.12 -14.26 7.88
CA VAL A 79 -5.36 -15.18 8.74
C VAL A 79 -4.25 -14.48 9.52
N ASP A 80 -3.88 -13.26 9.11
CA ASP A 80 -2.96 -12.39 9.83
C ASP A 80 -3.34 -10.93 9.56
N LEU A 81 -3.29 -10.10 10.60
CA LEU A 81 -3.50 -8.65 10.52
C LEU A 81 -2.57 -8.01 11.54
N ASN A 82 -1.65 -7.18 11.05
CA ASN A 82 -0.70 -6.50 11.91
C ASN A 82 -0.50 -5.05 11.44
N TYR A 83 0.02 -4.21 12.34
CA TYR A 83 0.29 -2.83 12.03
C TYR A 83 1.51 -2.30 12.78
N ALA A 84 2.12 -1.25 12.22
CA ALA A 84 3.09 -0.41 12.88
C ALA A 84 2.70 1.06 12.70
N THR A 85 3.08 1.89 13.66
CA THR A 85 2.85 3.34 13.58
C THR A 85 4.15 4.09 13.82
N GLY A 86 4.25 5.30 13.29
CA GLY A 86 5.36 6.18 13.57
C GLY A 86 5.18 7.55 12.94
N SER A 87 6.27 8.31 12.93
CA SER A 87 6.37 9.59 12.22
C SER A 87 7.41 9.49 11.10
N LEU A 88 7.15 10.13 9.96
CA LEU A 88 8.06 10.18 8.83
C LEU A 88 8.36 11.65 8.52
N ALA A 89 9.63 12.06 8.65
CA ALA A 89 10.01 13.43 8.40
C ALA A 89 9.80 13.80 6.92
N LYS A 90 9.66 15.10 6.64
CA LYS A 90 9.58 15.61 5.26
C LYS A 90 10.68 14.99 4.37
N ASN A 91 10.31 14.51 3.18
CA ASN A 91 11.21 13.89 2.20
C ASN A 91 11.94 12.61 2.68
N GLN A 92 11.65 12.10 3.87
CA GLN A 92 12.27 10.87 4.38
C GLN A 92 11.66 9.66 3.68
N THR A 93 12.53 8.68 3.41
CA THR A 93 12.13 7.31 3.03
C THR A 93 12.43 6.36 4.17
N LEU A 94 11.51 5.44 4.45
CA LEU A 94 11.61 4.40 5.45
C LEU A 94 11.18 3.06 4.85
N ALA A 95 11.89 1.99 5.20
CA ALA A 95 11.42 0.63 4.98
C ALA A 95 10.54 0.18 6.16
N ALA A 96 9.22 0.14 5.97
CA ALA A 96 8.31 -0.43 6.95
C ALA A 96 8.19 -1.94 6.72
N ALA A 97 8.22 -2.74 7.78
CA ALA A 97 8.09 -4.19 7.70
C ALA A 97 7.29 -4.74 8.88
N LEU A 98 6.46 -5.74 8.61
CA LEU A 98 5.73 -6.51 9.61
C LEU A 98 6.03 -7.99 9.43
N SER A 99 6.25 -8.69 10.53
CA SER A 99 6.54 -10.13 10.49
C SER A 99 5.26 -10.95 10.43
N TRP A 100 5.29 -12.01 9.62
CA TRP A 100 4.24 -13.03 9.53
C TRP A 100 4.89 -14.40 9.39
N THR A 101 4.34 -15.40 10.10
CA THR A 101 4.78 -16.80 9.99
C THR A 101 3.59 -17.64 9.52
N PRO A 102 3.59 -18.16 8.28
CA PRO A 102 2.49 -18.97 7.77
C PRO A 102 2.43 -20.33 8.48
N SER A 103 1.28 -20.68 9.05
CA SER A 103 1.07 -21.97 9.72
C SER A 103 0.59 -23.09 8.77
N ALA A 104 0.36 -22.78 7.50
CA ALA A 104 -0.13 -23.72 6.50
C ALA A 104 0.35 -23.36 5.09
N ALA A 105 0.56 -24.37 4.26
CA ALA A 105 0.84 -24.18 2.84
C ALA A 105 -0.43 -23.69 2.12
N GLY A 106 -0.26 -22.92 1.05
CA GLY A 106 -1.37 -22.39 0.27
C GLY A 106 -1.07 -21.08 -0.43
N ASN A 107 -2.08 -20.56 -1.11
CA ASN A 107 -2.02 -19.25 -1.75
C ASN A 107 -2.62 -18.19 -0.83
N TYR A 108 -1.90 -17.08 -0.68
CA TYR A 108 -2.29 -15.96 0.15
C TYR A 108 -2.29 -14.68 -0.67
N LYS A 109 -3.27 -13.82 -0.38
CA LYS A 109 -3.32 -12.44 -0.83
C LYS A 109 -2.88 -11.54 0.32
N ILE A 110 -1.93 -10.65 0.06
CA ILE A 110 -1.43 -9.65 1.00
C ILE A 110 -1.97 -8.30 0.56
N GLU A 111 -2.66 -7.60 1.44
CA GLU A 111 -3.10 -6.23 1.20
C GLU A 111 -2.39 -5.29 2.18
N VAL A 112 -1.84 -4.20 1.63
CA VAL A 112 -1.05 -3.22 2.35
C VAL A 112 -1.76 -1.87 2.30
N PHE A 113 -1.89 -1.26 3.47
CA PHE A 113 -2.48 0.06 3.64
C PHE A 113 -1.50 0.98 4.36
N VAL A 114 -1.50 2.25 3.97
CA VAL A 114 -0.74 3.30 4.66
C VAL A 114 -1.70 4.43 4.96
N TRP A 115 -2.06 4.57 6.22
CA TRP A 115 -2.99 5.58 6.74
C TRP A 115 -2.24 6.58 7.62
N ASP A 116 -2.85 7.71 7.94
CA ASP A 116 -2.25 8.69 8.86
C ASP A 116 -2.26 8.20 10.31
N ASN A 117 -3.32 7.47 10.70
CA ASN A 117 -3.52 6.91 12.02
C ASN A 117 -4.48 5.70 11.97
N LEU A 118 -4.78 5.10 13.13
CA LEU A 118 -5.65 3.92 13.27
C LEU A 118 -7.06 4.24 13.77
N ARG A 119 -7.35 5.49 14.12
CA ARG A 119 -8.65 5.93 14.64
C ARG A 119 -9.59 6.29 13.51
N ASP A 120 -9.06 6.94 12.47
CA ASP A 120 -9.80 7.41 11.32
C ASP A 120 -9.30 6.70 10.05
N ILE A 121 -10.21 6.47 9.09
CA ILE A 121 -9.86 5.86 7.80
C ILE A 121 -9.42 7.00 6.86
N ASN A 122 -8.17 7.43 6.98
CA ASN A 122 -7.59 8.43 6.11
C ASN A 122 -6.30 7.90 5.44
N PRO A 123 -6.39 7.40 4.19
CA PRO A 123 -5.25 6.83 3.49
C PRO A 123 -4.26 7.89 3.02
N LEU A 124 -2.97 7.68 3.32
CA LEU A 124 -1.85 8.50 2.85
C LEU A 124 -1.35 8.07 1.47
N ALA A 125 -1.58 6.80 1.10
CA ALA A 125 -1.19 6.21 -0.17
C ALA A 125 -2.27 5.24 -0.67
N PRO A 126 -2.36 4.95 -1.98
CA PRO A 126 -3.22 3.90 -2.51
C PRO A 126 -2.90 2.54 -1.88
N MET A 127 -3.93 1.73 -1.63
CA MET A 127 -3.76 0.34 -1.21
C MET A 127 -3.00 -0.45 -2.29
N SER A 128 -2.10 -1.33 -1.87
CA SER A 128 -1.47 -2.31 -2.77
C SER A 128 -1.87 -3.74 -2.43
N THR A 129 -1.86 -4.61 -3.44
CA THR A 129 -2.22 -6.04 -3.31
C THR A 129 -1.13 -6.89 -3.93
N HIS A 130 -0.74 -7.95 -3.23
CA HIS A 130 0.28 -8.91 -3.64
C HIS A 130 -0.20 -10.34 -3.41
N SER A 131 0.36 -11.30 -4.15
CA SER A 131 0.05 -12.72 -3.98
C SER A 131 1.32 -13.49 -3.67
N ILE A 132 1.22 -14.47 -2.79
CA ILE A 132 2.33 -15.37 -2.46
C ILE A 132 1.82 -16.80 -2.30
N THR A 133 2.63 -17.76 -2.74
CA THR A 133 2.41 -19.19 -2.50
C THR A 133 3.39 -19.66 -1.44
N VAL A 134 2.88 -20.22 -0.35
CA VAL A 134 3.66 -20.89 0.70
C VAL A 134 3.60 -22.39 0.44
N THR A 135 4.75 -23.06 0.51
CA THR A 135 4.88 -24.52 0.29
C THR A 135 5.18 -25.29 1.56
#